data_AF-A0A657AR52-F1
#
_entry.id   AF-A0A657AR52-F1
#
_cell.length_a   1.000
_cell.length_b   1.000
_cell.length_c   1.000
_cell.angle_alpha   90.00
_cell.angle_beta   90.00
_cell.angle_gamma   90.00
#
_symmetry.space_group_name_H-M   'P 1'
#
loop_
_entity.id
_entity.type
_entity.pdbx_description
1 polymer ?
#
loop_
_entity_poly.entity_id
_entity_poly.type
_entity_poly.pdbx_seq_one_letter_code
_entity_poly.pdbx_strand_id
1 'polypeptide(L)'
;SAVDFYIGHELGHIHRNHLLWSFFILPSSILPLLGAALRRAEEYTCDRYGVACCQSEDDIKAAISAIAAGDTRWKSINVDAYLAQISETNGFWMSFNELISDYPWLTKRMAAALAMNEGREINHPSRHAFAWFLSLFVPRFGSGGGMVSLMITIAIVGILAAVAIPAYQDYVQKARYTEVYIDAEAVSKEVTEYAVVNQAWPESLQTLGYSENYISNATQSSQIAIYENGVIGAQVGINEEGKEQYIVLEPYVEEGNVYWSCYGENLLVKHLPSECQ
;
A
#
# COMPACT_ATOMS: atom_id res chain seq x y z
N SER A 1 35.81 33.92 4.99
CA SER A 1 36.29 32.79 4.16
C SER A 1 35.29 31.64 4.20
N ALA A 2 35.26 30.75 3.20
CA ALA A 2 34.39 29.56 3.18
C ALA A 2 34.59 28.63 4.40
N VAL A 3 35.80 28.60 4.94
CA VAL A 3 36.14 27.85 6.15
C VAL A 3 35.42 28.42 7.38
N ASP A 4 35.22 29.73 7.45
CA ASP A 4 34.56 30.38 8.58
C ASP A 4 33.09 29.96 8.68
N PHE A 5 32.41 29.78 7.53
CA PHE A 5 31.05 29.22 7.50
C PHE A 5 31.02 27.81 8.10
N TYR A 6 31.94 26.95 7.66
CA TYR A 6 32.00 25.56 8.12
C TYR A 6 32.31 25.48 9.62
N ILE A 7 33.30 26.24 10.09
CA ILE A 7 33.64 26.31 11.52
C ILE A 7 32.45 26.82 12.33
N GLY A 8 31.78 27.89 11.87
CA GLY A 8 30.60 28.42 12.53
C GLY A 8 29.47 27.39 12.61
N HIS A 9 29.24 26.63 11.53
CA HIS A 9 28.25 25.56 11.48
C HIS A 9 28.55 24.45 12.51
N GLU A 10 29.79 23.97 12.57
CA GLU A 10 30.23 22.95 13.54
C GLU A 10 30.13 23.47 15.00
N LEU A 11 30.52 24.73 15.23
CA LEU A 11 30.33 25.39 16.53
C LEU A 11 28.85 25.49 16.90
N GLY A 12 27.95 25.64 15.93
CA GLY A 12 26.51 25.58 16.12
C GLY A 12 26.05 24.24 16.70
N HIS A 13 26.55 23.12 16.17
CA HIS A 13 26.23 21.78 16.69
C HIS A 13 26.68 21.60 18.14
N ILE A 14 27.86 22.11 18.48
CA ILE A 14 28.42 22.07 19.84
C ILE A 14 27.59 22.98 20.76
N HIS A 15 27.38 24.24 20.38
CA HIS A 15 26.69 25.22 21.21
C HIS A 15 25.24 24.83 21.49
N ARG A 16 24.54 24.30 20.49
CA ARG A 16 23.14 23.85 20.63
C ARG A 16 23.02 22.43 21.19
N ASN A 17 24.14 21.76 21.48
CA ASN A 17 24.16 20.42 22.05
C ASN A 17 23.34 19.40 21.24
N HIS A 18 23.31 19.54 19.91
CA HIS A 18 22.50 18.70 19.01
C HIS A 18 22.83 17.20 19.16
N LEU A 19 24.06 16.87 19.58
CA LEU A 19 24.49 15.49 19.82
C LEU A 19 24.18 14.97 21.24
N LEU A 20 24.12 15.84 22.25
CA LEU A 20 23.92 15.43 23.65
C LEU A 20 22.46 15.02 23.94
N TRP A 21 21.51 15.65 23.27
CA TRP A 21 20.08 15.37 23.48
C TRP A 21 19.58 14.12 22.75
N SER A 22 20.43 13.48 21.93
CA SER A 22 20.09 12.30 21.13
C SER A 22 19.43 11.18 21.95
N PHE A 23 19.88 10.97 23.19
CA PHE A 23 19.31 9.94 24.08
C PHE A 23 17.87 10.25 24.50
N PHE A 24 17.56 11.49 24.85
CA PHE A 24 16.21 11.91 25.27
C PHE A 24 15.24 11.99 24.09
N ILE A 25 15.76 12.27 22.90
CA ILE A 25 15.00 12.41 21.66
C ILE A 25 14.82 11.04 20.97
N LEU A 26 15.53 10.00 21.42
CA LEU A 26 15.52 8.65 20.83
C LEU A 26 14.10 8.12 20.52
N PRO A 27 13.09 8.21 21.42
CA PRO A 27 11.75 7.73 21.10
C PRO A 27 11.12 8.48 19.92
N SER A 28 11.27 9.81 19.89
CA SER A 28 10.79 10.65 18.79
C SER A 28 11.62 10.51 17.51
N SER A 29 12.86 10.02 17.62
CA SER A 29 13.74 9.83 16.46
C SER A 29 13.32 8.65 15.58
N ILE A 30 12.66 7.64 16.17
CA ILE A 30 12.12 6.46 15.47
C ILE A 30 10.80 6.80 14.77
N LEU A 31 10.04 7.75 15.32
CA LEU A 31 8.77 8.17 14.74
C LEU A 31 9.00 8.71 13.32
N PRO A 32 8.25 8.20 12.33
CA PRO A 32 8.28 8.72 10.97
C PRO A 32 8.11 10.24 10.99
N LEU A 33 8.83 10.91 10.09
CA LEU A 33 8.84 12.38 9.91
C LEU A 33 9.48 13.19 11.04
N LEU A 34 9.13 12.94 12.31
CA LEU A 34 9.51 13.78 13.44
C LEU A 34 11.02 13.81 13.66
N GLY A 35 11.64 12.63 13.74
CA GLY A 35 13.08 12.53 13.91
C GLY A 35 13.85 13.23 12.79
N ALA A 36 13.47 12.95 11.54
CA ALA A 36 14.13 13.51 10.37
C ALA A 36 13.89 15.03 10.26
N ALA A 37 12.68 15.50 10.59
CA ALA A 37 12.35 16.92 10.61
C ALA A 37 13.17 17.70 11.64
N LEU A 38 13.38 17.12 12.83
CA LEU A 38 14.24 17.74 13.84
C LEU A 38 15.68 17.89 13.32
N ARG A 39 16.28 16.83 12.74
CA ARG A 39 17.64 16.92 12.19
C ARG A 39 17.76 17.98 11.11
N ARG A 40 16.78 18.05 10.22
CA ARG A 40 16.74 19.11 9.21
C ARG A 40 16.70 20.51 9.84
N ALA A 41 15.94 20.70 10.92
CA ALA A 41 15.90 21.97 11.65
C ALA A 41 17.20 22.27 12.41
N GLU A 42 17.89 21.26 12.92
CA GLU A 42 19.22 21.38 13.52
C GLU A 42 20.24 21.90 12.49
N GLU A 43 20.25 21.35 11.28
CA GLU A 43 21.10 21.81 10.17
C GLU A 43 20.85 23.29 9.85
N TYR A 44 19.58 23.70 9.70
CA TYR A 44 19.25 25.11 9.48
C TYR A 44 19.72 25.99 10.65
N THR A 45 19.58 25.52 11.89
CA THR A 45 20.05 26.26 13.07
C THR A 45 21.57 26.43 13.05
N CYS A 46 22.32 25.38 12.70
CA CYS A 46 23.78 25.44 12.56
C CYS A 46 24.21 26.35 11.41
N ASP A 47 23.49 26.33 10.28
CA ASP A 47 23.75 27.25 9.16
C ASP A 47 23.66 28.72 9.61
N ARG A 48 22.80 29.06 10.58
CA ARG A 48 22.73 30.43 11.16
C ARG A 48 24.04 30.83 11.87
N TYR A 49 24.67 29.90 12.58
CA TYR A 49 25.98 30.15 13.20
C TYR A 49 27.06 30.26 12.13
N GLY A 50 27.00 29.44 11.08
CA GLY A 50 27.88 29.56 9.91
C GLY A 50 27.80 30.94 9.26
N VAL A 51 26.59 31.43 8.98
CA VAL A 51 26.36 32.77 8.41
C VAL A 51 26.93 33.86 9.32
N ALA A 52 26.74 33.76 10.65
CA ALA A 52 27.24 34.75 11.59
C ALA A 52 28.77 34.84 11.65
N CYS A 53 29.50 33.80 11.21
CA CYS A 53 30.95 33.79 11.11
C CYS A 53 31.47 34.29 9.76
N CYS A 54 30.62 34.46 8.75
CA CYS A 54 30.99 34.96 7.44
C CYS A 54 31.11 36.49 7.41
N GLN A 55 32.02 37.00 6.58
CA GLN A 55 32.18 38.44 6.36
C GLN A 55 31.48 38.92 5.10
N SER A 56 31.21 38.02 4.15
CA SER A 56 30.55 38.32 2.89
C SER A 56 29.61 37.19 2.47
N GLU A 57 28.70 37.53 1.55
CA GLU A 57 27.82 36.55 0.90
C GLU A 57 28.62 35.50 0.10
N ASP A 58 29.76 35.90 -0.47
CA ASP A 58 30.62 35.01 -1.25
C ASP A 58 31.23 33.90 -0.39
N ASP A 59 31.47 34.13 0.90
CA ASP A 59 31.92 33.10 1.83
C ASP A 59 30.88 31.97 1.97
N ILE A 60 29.61 32.35 2.10
CA ILE A 60 28.47 31.43 2.21
C ILE A 60 28.31 30.64 0.92
N LYS A 61 28.31 31.34 -0.23
CA LYS A 61 28.23 30.71 -1.55
C LYS A 61 29.37 29.72 -1.75
N ALA A 62 30.60 30.12 -1.43
CA ALA A 62 31.77 29.27 -1.57
C ALA A 62 31.69 28.02 -0.67
N ALA A 63 31.29 28.18 0.59
CA ALA A 63 31.19 27.07 1.52
C ALA A 63 30.15 26.02 1.08
N ILE A 64 28.92 26.45 0.79
CA ILE A 64 27.86 25.52 0.43
C ILE A 64 28.08 24.94 -0.98
N SER A 65 28.69 25.71 -1.88
CA SER A 65 29.12 25.20 -3.19
C SER A 65 30.22 24.14 -3.07
N ALA A 66 31.16 24.29 -2.13
CA ALA A 66 32.16 23.27 -1.84
C ALA A 66 31.54 21.98 -1.30
N ILE A 67 30.49 22.09 -0.49
CA ILE A 67 29.72 20.92 -0.03
C ILE A 67 28.97 20.26 -1.20
N ALA A 68 28.37 21.06 -2.09
CA ALA A 68 27.54 20.55 -3.18
C ALA A 68 28.34 19.96 -4.35
N ALA A 69 29.43 20.61 -4.74
CA ALA A 69 30.21 20.28 -5.94
C ALA A 69 31.63 19.75 -5.64
N GLY A 70 32.02 19.72 -4.37
CA GLY A 70 33.36 19.30 -3.95
C GLY A 70 34.44 20.37 -4.15
N ASP A 71 35.64 20.04 -3.71
CA ASP A 71 36.84 20.89 -3.71
C ASP A 71 37.28 21.35 -5.11
N THR A 72 37.04 20.53 -6.15
CA THR A 72 37.49 20.79 -7.51
C THR A 72 36.52 21.62 -8.37
N ARG A 73 35.20 21.56 -8.10
CA ARG A 73 34.17 22.14 -8.99
C ARG A 73 33.38 23.29 -8.40
N TRP A 74 33.52 23.58 -7.11
CA TRP A 74 32.76 24.65 -6.46
C TRP A 74 32.96 26.03 -7.08
N LYS A 75 34.15 26.32 -7.62
CA LYS A 75 34.44 27.60 -8.29
C LYS A 75 33.73 27.75 -9.64
N SER A 76 33.34 26.63 -10.25
CA SER A 76 32.69 26.60 -11.57
C SER A 76 31.16 26.45 -11.49
N ILE A 77 30.61 26.36 -10.27
CA ILE A 77 29.16 26.23 -10.11
C ILE A 77 28.46 27.53 -10.48
N ASN A 78 27.37 27.44 -11.21
CA ASN A 78 26.47 28.56 -11.41
C ASN A 78 25.48 28.60 -10.23
N VAL A 79 25.73 29.49 -9.28
CA VAL A 79 24.94 29.62 -8.05
C VAL A 79 23.48 29.99 -8.36
N ASP A 80 23.24 30.85 -9.34
CA ASP A 80 21.88 31.28 -9.69
C ASP A 80 21.06 30.12 -10.27
N ALA A 81 21.66 29.35 -11.20
CA ALA A 81 21.05 28.14 -11.74
C ALA A 81 20.85 27.07 -10.67
N TYR A 82 21.78 26.96 -9.71
CA TYR A 82 21.67 26.04 -8.58
C TYR A 82 20.50 26.40 -7.65
N LEU A 83 20.35 27.68 -7.30
CA LEU A 83 19.23 28.17 -6.50
C LEU A 83 17.88 28.04 -7.22
N ALA A 84 17.86 28.19 -8.56
CA ALA A 84 16.65 27.99 -9.35
C ALA A 84 16.06 26.57 -9.19
N GLN A 85 16.88 25.55 -8.89
CA GLN A 85 16.42 24.17 -8.66
C GLN A 85 15.54 24.02 -7.42
N ILE A 86 15.44 25.03 -6.55
CA ILE A 86 14.55 25.01 -5.39
C ILE A 86 13.09 24.82 -5.84
N SER A 87 12.67 25.35 -6.98
CA SER A 87 11.31 25.20 -7.50
C SER A 87 10.90 23.73 -7.66
N GLU A 88 11.84 22.88 -8.05
CA GLU A 88 11.64 21.44 -8.28
C GLU A 88 11.47 20.64 -6.99
N THR A 89 11.79 21.24 -5.83
CA THR A 89 11.75 20.54 -4.54
C THR A 89 10.32 20.22 -4.07
N ASN A 90 9.30 20.82 -4.68
CA ASN A 90 7.89 20.49 -4.45
C ASN A 90 7.45 19.18 -5.15
N GLY A 91 8.27 18.65 -6.06
CA GLY A 91 8.01 17.40 -6.77
C GLY A 91 7.91 16.21 -5.81
N PHE A 92 7.14 15.19 -6.20
CA PHE A 92 6.89 14.02 -5.35
C PHE A 92 8.17 13.38 -4.81
N TRP A 93 9.11 13.01 -5.69
CA TRP A 93 10.34 12.33 -5.29
C TRP A 93 11.28 13.22 -4.47
N MET A 94 11.38 14.51 -4.82
CA MET A 94 12.19 15.48 -4.07
C MET A 94 11.64 15.71 -2.67
N SER A 95 10.31 15.81 -2.54
CA SER A 95 9.62 15.93 -1.26
C SER A 95 9.74 14.66 -0.43
N PHE A 96 9.53 13.49 -1.05
CA PHE A 96 9.58 12.20 -0.35
C PHE A 96 10.97 11.91 0.20
N ASN A 97 12.01 12.09 -0.63
CA ASN A 97 13.40 11.91 -0.21
C ASN A 97 13.77 12.88 0.92
N GLU A 98 13.40 14.15 0.80
CA GLU A 98 13.66 15.12 1.87
C GLU A 98 12.94 14.75 3.17
N LEU A 99 11.69 14.26 3.12
CA LEU A 99 10.91 13.91 4.31
C LEU A 99 11.54 12.78 5.12
N ILE A 100 12.13 11.80 4.44
CA ILE A 100 12.77 10.63 5.05
C ILE A 100 14.28 10.82 5.31
N SER A 101 14.86 11.95 4.87
CA SER A 101 16.29 12.28 5.01
C SER A 101 16.56 13.17 6.23
N ASP A 102 17.72 12.97 6.86
CA ASP A 102 18.19 13.78 7.98
C ASP A 102 18.67 15.17 7.55
N TYR A 103 18.96 15.35 6.27
CA TYR A 103 19.51 16.59 5.72
C TYR A 103 18.52 17.28 4.78
N PRO A 104 18.34 18.61 4.89
CA PRO A 104 17.63 19.38 3.89
C PRO A 104 18.41 19.40 2.57
N TRP A 105 17.72 19.67 1.46
CA TRP A 105 18.40 19.92 0.19
C TRP A 105 19.40 21.08 0.32
N LEU A 106 20.63 20.88 -0.16
CA LEU A 106 21.69 21.89 -0.12
C LEU A 106 21.30 23.19 -0.83
N THR A 107 20.49 23.12 -1.89
CA THR A 107 19.91 24.29 -2.56
C THR A 107 19.06 25.13 -1.61
N LYS A 108 18.22 24.49 -0.79
CA LYS A 108 17.40 25.16 0.23
C LYS A 108 18.26 25.74 1.35
N ARG A 109 19.29 25.03 1.80
CA ARG A 109 20.24 25.53 2.81
C ARG A 109 20.97 26.77 2.31
N MET A 110 21.46 26.76 1.07
CA MET A 110 22.10 27.92 0.45
C MET A 110 21.16 29.11 0.40
N ALA A 111 19.95 28.93 -0.12
CA ALA A 111 18.94 29.97 -0.15
C ALA A 111 18.62 30.56 1.23
N ALA A 112 18.45 29.71 2.25
CA ALA A 112 18.16 30.16 3.61
C ALA A 112 19.34 30.93 4.24
N ALA A 113 20.57 30.47 4.01
CA ALA A 113 21.78 31.14 4.51
C ALA A 113 21.98 32.52 3.84
N LEU A 114 21.77 32.61 2.53
CA LEU A 114 21.85 33.87 1.79
C LEU A 114 20.76 34.86 2.24
N ALA A 115 19.50 34.40 2.33
CA ALA A 115 18.40 35.23 2.80
C ALA A 115 18.65 35.75 4.22
N MET A 116 19.15 34.89 5.12
CA MET A 116 19.49 35.29 6.48
C MET A 116 20.59 36.35 6.53
N ASN A 117 21.63 36.25 5.69
CA ASN A 117 22.69 37.25 5.61
C ASN A 117 22.15 38.64 5.22
N GLU A 118 21.09 38.68 4.40
CA GLU A 118 20.39 39.91 4.02
C GLU A 118 19.33 40.36 5.05
N GLY A 119 19.18 39.65 6.17
CA GLY A 119 18.15 39.93 7.18
C GLY A 119 16.72 39.58 6.71
N ARG A 120 16.58 38.70 5.72
CA ARG A 120 15.30 38.24 5.16
C ARG A 120 15.02 36.79 5.56
N GLU A 121 13.74 36.45 5.66
CA GLU A 121 13.30 35.06 5.79
C GLU A 121 12.89 34.52 4.41
N ILE A 122 13.24 33.27 4.11
CA ILE A 122 12.83 32.60 2.88
C ILE A 122 11.75 31.55 3.14
N ASN A 123 10.72 31.56 2.30
CA ASN A 123 9.73 30.49 2.26
C ASN A 123 10.13 29.48 1.17
N HIS A 124 10.34 28.24 1.58
CA HIS A 124 10.57 27.15 0.65
C HIS A 124 9.26 26.63 0.05
N PRO A 125 9.29 26.04 -1.16
CA PRO A 125 8.12 25.40 -1.75
C PRO A 125 7.52 24.34 -0.82
N SER A 126 6.19 24.25 -0.81
CA SER A 126 5.46 23.23 -0.06
C SER A 126 5.81 21.84 -0.58
N ARG A 127 5.91 20.89 0.34
CA ARG A 127 6.13 19.48 -0.01
C ARG A 127 4.87 18.84 -0.58
N HIS A 128 5.04 17.88 -1.48
CA HIS A 128 3.95 17.15 -2.11
C HIS A 128 3.08 16.40 -1.07
N ALA A 129 1.75 16.47 -1.21
CA ALA A 129 0.82 15.87 -0.24
C ALA A 129 0.95 14.34 -0.15
N PHE A 130 1.05 13.65 -1.28
CA PHE A 130 1.24 12.20 -1.29
C PHE A 130 2.60 11.76 -0.72
N ALA A 131 3.62 12.63 -0.81
CA ALA A 131 4.92 12.34 -0.20
C ALA A 131 4.83 12.35 1.33
N TRP A 132 4.05 13.26 1.92
CA TRP A 132 3.73 13.27 3.35
C TRP A 132 2.99 12.00 3.78
N PHE A 133 2.00 11.57 2.99
CA PHE A 133 1.25 10.36 3.30
C PHE A 133 2.17 9.15 3.33
N LEU A 134 2.99 8.94 2.30
CA LEU A 134 3.87 7.77 2.25
C LEU A 134 4.97 7.82 3.30
N SER A 135 5.54 8.99 3.59
CA SER A 135 6.62 9.10 4.57
C SER A 135 6.17 8.85 6.01
N LEU A 136 4.86 8.89 6.32
CA LEU A 136 4.31 8.43 7.61
C LEU A 136 4.53 6.93 7.85
N PHE A 137 4.75 6.16 6.78
CA PHE A 137 4.95 4.71 6.87
C PHE A 137 6.42 4.30 6.73
N VAL A 138 7.32 5.27 6.58
CA VAL A 138 8.76 5.02 6.45
C VAL A 138 9.45 5.37 7.76
N PRO A 139 9.80 4.38 8.59
CA PRO A 139 10.53 4.62 9.82
C PRO A 139 11.96 5.11 9.54
N ARG A 140 12.46 5.97 10.43
CA ARG A 140 13.82 6.48 10.35
C ARG A 140 14.80 5.48 10.96
N PHE A 141 15.62 4.83 10.13
CA PHE A 141 16.68 3.91 10.58
C PHE A 141 18.06 4.43 10.17
N GLY A 142 18.67 5.24 11.03
CA GLY A 142 20.09 5.61 11.00
C GLY A 142 20.56 6.53 9.84
N SER A 143 21.81 6.99 9.96
CA SER A 143 22.49 7.97 9.08
C SER A 143 22.77 7.49 7.63
N GLY A 144 22.16 6.38 7.19
CA GLY A 144 22.23 5.86 5.82
C GLY A 144 20.85 5.46 5.27
N GLY A 145 19.79 5.98 5.89
CA GLY A 145 18.45 5.39 5.95
C GLY A 145 17.63 5.38 4.67
N GLY A 146 18.07 5.93 3.53
CA GLY A 146 17.25 5.95 2.31
C GLY A 146 16.97 4.54 1.75
N MET A 147 18.03 3.76 1.51
CA MET A 147 17.86 2.43 0.89
C MET A 147 17.36 1.37 1.87
N VAL A 148 17.84 1.36 3.11
CA VAL A 148 17.43 0.37 4.10
C VAL A 148 15.96 0.55 4.49
N SER A 149 15.50 1.80 4.70
CA SER A 149 14.09 2.06 5.00
C SER A 149 13.18 1.69 3.82
N LEU A 150 13.63 1.92 2.58
CA LEU A 150 12.90 1.52 1.37
C LEU A 150 12.77 0.00 1.27
N MET A 151 13.84 -0.76 1.52
CA MET A 151 13.80 -2.23 1.52
C MET A 151 12.82 -2.79 2.56
N ILE A 152 12.81 -2.21 3.77
CA ILE A 152 11.87 -2.61 4.82
C ILE A 152 10.43 -2.28 4.42
N THR A 153 10.20 -1.10 3.81
CA THR A 153 8.87 -0.69 3.35
C THR A 153 8.33 -1.68 2.30
N ILE A 154 9.18 -2.06 1.32
CA ILE A 154 8.83 -3.06 0.31
C ILE A 154 8.52 -4.42 0.96
N ALA A 155 9.31 -4.83 1.97
CA ALA A 155 9.08 -6.07 2.69
C ALA A 155 7.73 -6.08 3.44
N ILE A 156 7.39 -4.98 4.13
CA ILE A 156 6.10 -4.84 4.83
C ILE A 156 4.93 -4.94 3.84
N VAL A 157 5.00 -4.23 2.71
CA VAL A 157 3.98 -4.29 1.66
C VAL A 157 3.85 -5.71 1.10
N GLY A 158 4.97 -6.40 0.88
CA GLY A 158 4.99 -7.79 0.42
C GLY A 158 4.30 -8.76 1.39
N ILE A 159 4.56 -8.63 2.70
CA ILE A 159 3.92 -9.45 3.73
C ILE A 159 2.41 -9.20 3.76
N LEU A 160 1.99 -7.93 3.73
CA LEU A 160 0.57 -7.57 3.71
C LEU A 160 -0.14 -8.12 2.48
N ALA A 161 0.47 -8.00 1.29
CA ALA A 161 -0.08 -8.53 0.05
C ALA A 161 -0.20 -10.06 0.07
N ALA A 162 0.79 -10.76 0.62
CA ALA A 162 0.79 -12.22 0.73
C ALA A 162 -0.37 -12.77 1.57
N VAL A 163 -0.87 -12.00 2.55
CA VAL A 163 -2.04 -12.39 3.36
C VAL A 163 -3.35 -11.89 2.73
N ALA A 164 -3.36 -10.66 2.21
CA ALA A 164 -4.57 -10.02 1.71
C ALA A 164 -5.08 -10.64 0.39
N ILE A 165 -4.18 -10.98 -0.54
CA ILE A 165 -4.54 -11.54 -1.85
C ILE A 165 -5.28 -12.88 -1.72
N PRO A 166 -4.76 -13.92 -1.02
CA PRO A 166 -5.47 -15.19 -0.92
C PRO A 166 -6.79 -15.05 -0.15
N ALA A 167 -6.85 -14.21 0.89
CA ALA A 167 -8.10 -13.95 1.60
C ALA A 167 -9.16 -13.29 0.70
N TYR A 168 -8.74 -12.35 -0.16
CA TYR A 168 -9.64 -11.73 -1.13
C TYR A 168 -10.10 -12.72 -2.21
N GLN A 169 -9.19 -13.57 -2.70
CA GLN A 169 -9.54 -14.64 -3.65
C GLN A 169 -10.55 -15.62 -3.04
N ASP A 170 -10.35 -16.04 -1.79
CA ASP A 170 -11.27 -16.91 -1.07
C ASP A 170 -12.67 -16.29 -0.93
N TYR A 171 -12.74 -14.99 -0.64
CA TYR A 171 -13.99 -14.24 -0.55
C TYR A 171 -14.73 -14.16 -1.90
N VAL A 172 -14.02 -13.82 -2.98
CA VAL A 172 -14.60 -13.75 -4.33
C VAL A 172 -15.10 -15.12 -4.79
N GLN A 173 -14.36 -16.19 -4.51
CA GLN A 173 -14.79 -17.55 -4.83
C GLN A 173 -16.03 -17.96 -4.04
N LYS A 174 -16.08 -17.68 -2.73
CA LYS A 174 -17.26 -17.94 -1.92
C LYS A 174 -18.49 -17.20 -2.44
N ALA A 175 -18.34 -15.92 -2.79
CA ALA A 175 -19.43 -15.13 -3.36
C ALA A 175 -19.97 -15.73 -4.66
N ARG A 176 -19.08 -16.19 -5.56
CA ARG A 176 -19.46 -16.87 -6.81
C ARG A 176 -20.23 -18.17 -6.53
N TYR A 177 -19.80 -18.96 -5.54
CA TYR A 177 -20.47 -20.21 -5.19
C TYR A 177 -21.82 -19.97 -4.52
N THR A 178 -21.97 -18.92 -3.72
CA THR A 178 -23.27 -18.48 -3.18
C THR A 178 -24.25 -18.09 -4.28
N GLU A 179 -23.79 -17.40 -5.33
CA GLU A 179 -24.64 -17.05 -6.48
C GLU A 179 -25.17 -18.32 -7.18
N VAL A 180 -24.29 -19.29 -7.46
CA VAL A 180 -24.68 -20.56 -8.07
C VAL A 180 -25.63 -21.37 -7.16
N TYR A 181 -25.42 -21.33 -5.85
CA TYR A 181 -26.32 -21.97 -4.90
C TYR A 181 -27.72 -21.36 -4.93
N ILE A 182 -27.85 -20.03 -4.99
CA ILE A 182 -29.15 -19.34 -5.09
C ILE A 182 -29.91 -19.79 -6.36
N ASP A 183 -29.20 -19.92 -7.48
CA ASP A 183 -29.79 -20.42 -8.72
C ASP A 183 -30.22 -21.89 -8.62
N ALA A 184 -29.40 -22.74 -7.98
CA ALA A 184 -29.74 -24.14 -7.73
C ALA A 184 -30.92 -24.29 -6.74
N GLU A 185 -31.02 -23.42 -5.74
CA GLU A 185 -32.13 -23.36 -4.80
C GLU A 185 -33.44 -22.94 -5.49
N ALA A 186 -33.38 -22.12 -6.54
CA ALA A 186 -34.56 -21.82 -7.35
C ALA A 186 -35.05 -23.07 -8.09
N VAL A 187 -34.13 -23.87 -8.66
CA VAL A 187 -34.48 -25.14 -9.31
C VAL A 187 -35.03 -26.16 -8.31
N SER A 188 -34.49 -26.22 -7.09
CA SER A 188 -34.93 -27.17 -6.07
C SER A 188 -36.39 -26.97 -5.64
N LYS A 189 -36.87 -25.71 -5.67
CA LYS A 189 -38.28 -25.38 -5.43
C LYS A 189 -39.18 -25.98 -6.51
N GLU A 190 -38.84 -25.80 -7.79
CA GLU A 190 -39.59 -26.37 -8.92
C GLU A 190 -39.54 -27.91 -8.91
N VAL A 191 -38.39 -28.50 -8.59
CA VAL A 191 -38.25 -29.97 -8.43
C VAL A 191 -39.16 -30.47 -7.30
N THR A 192 -39.24 -29.74 -6.19
CA THR A 192 -40.10 -30.08 -5.05
C THR A 192 -41.57 -30.03 -5.46
N GLU A 193 -42.00 -28.99 -6.18
CA GLU A 193 -43.38 -28.86 -6.68
C GLU A 193 -43.73 -30.02 -7.63
N TYR A 194 -42.83 -30.33 -8.57
CA TYR A 194 -43.02 -31.46 -9.49
C TYR A 194 -43.15 -32.79 -8.74
N ALA A 195 -42.29 -33.04 -7.76
CA ALA A 195 -42.28 -34.26 -6.96
C ALA A 195 -43.58 -34.44 -6.16
N VAL A 196 -44.12 -33.36 -5.58
CA VAL A 196 -45.39 -33.39 -4.85
C VAL A 196 -46.56 -33.66 -5.78
N VAL A 197 -46.61 -33.03 -6.96
CA VAL A 197 -47.72 -33.18 -7.92
C VAL A 197 -47.71 -34.54 -8.62
N ASN A 198 -46.56 -34.99 -9.09
CA ASN A 198 -46.43 -36.18 -9.92
C ASN A 198 -46.08 -37.45 -9.12
N GLN A 199 -45.78 -37.31 -7.82
CA GLN A 199 -45.33 -38.41 -6.95
C GLN A 199 -44.08 -39.14 -7.49
N ALA A 200 -43.26 -38.42 -8.27
CA ALA A 200 -42.04 -38.90 -8.91
C ALA A 200 -41.06 -37.75 -9.10
N TRP A 201 -39.75 -38.05 -9.06
CA TRP A 201 -38.71 -37.06 -9.34
C TRP A 201 -38.60 -36.74 -10.83
N PRO A 202 -38.32 -35.49 -11.22
CA PRO A 202 -38.04 -35.15 -12.60
C PRO A 202 -36.72 -35.79 -13.06
N GLU A 203 -36.70 -36.36 -14.26
CA GLU A 203 -35.50 -37.01 -14.83
C GLU A 203 -34.51 -36.01 -15.44
N SER A 204 -34.98 -34.81 -15.83
CA SER A 204 -34.14 -33.78 -16.43
C SER A 204 -34.74 -32.39 -16.26
N LEU A 205 -33.91 -31.36 -16.42
CA LEU A 205 -34.33 -29.96 -16.43
C LEU A 205 -35.39 -29.63 -17.51
N GLN A 206 -35.42 -30.41 -18.60
CA GLN A 206 -36.38 -30.20 -19.69
C GLN A 206 -37.81 -30.51 -19.27
N THR A 207 -37.98 -31.47 -18.35
CA THR A 207 -39.30 -31.81 -17.79
C THR A 207 -39.92 -30.66 -16.99
N LEU A 208 -39.07 -29.77 -16.48
CA LEU A 208 -39.45 -28.54 -15.77
C LEU A 208 -39.50 -27.30 -16.68
N GLY A 209 -39.28 -27.47 -18.00
CA GLY A 209 -39.34 -26.38 -18.98
C GLY A 209 -38.05 -25.57 -19.13
N TYR A 210 -36.93 -26.02 -18.56
CA TYR A 210 -35.61 -25.41 -18.76
C TYR A 210 -34.90 -26.00 -19.99
N SER A 211 -33.97 -25.26 -20.60
CA SER A 211 -33.10 -25.78 -21.65
C SER A 211 -32.08 -26.79 -21.09
N GLU A 212 -31.60 -27.76 -21.91
CA GLU A 212 -30.71 -28.85 -21.46
C GLU A 212 -29.44 -28.38 -20.71
N ASN A 213 -29.00 -27.14 -20.96
CA ASN A 213 -27.88 -26.51 -20.28
C ASN A 213 -28.34 -25.17 -19.71
N TYR A 214 -29.00 -25.19 -18.55
CA TYR A 214 -29.28 -23.95 -17.84
C TYR A 214 -27.95 -23.36 -17.36
N ILE A 215 -27.47 -22.35 -18.08
CA ILE A 215 -26.30 -21.56 -17.73
C ILE A 215 -26.79 -20.40 -16.89
N SER A 216 -26.51 -20.43 -15.59
CA SER A 216 -26.65 -19.24 -14.74
C SER A 216 -25.76 -18.13 -15.30
N ASN A 217 -26.30 -16.91 -15.43
CA ASN A 217 -25.55 -15.75 -15.94
C ASN A 217 -24.35 -15.33 -15.05
N ALA A 218 -24.16 -15.98 -13.90
CA ALA A 218 -23.06 -15.83 -12.97
C ALA A 218 -21.71 -16.30 -13.56
N THR A 219 -21.10 -15.49 -14.43
CA THR A 219 -19.70 -15.64 -14.88
C THR A 219 -19.31 -17.03 -15.39
N GLN A 220 -19.56 -17.25 -16.69
CA GLN A 220 -19.04 -18.33 -17.55
C GLN A 220 -18.75 -19.68 -16.86
N SER A 221 -19.60 -20.66 -17.19
CA SER A 221 -19.38 -22.10 -16.99
C SER A 221 -19.86 -22.69 -15.67
N SER A 222 -21.01 -22.25 -15.16
CA SER A 222 -21.80 -23.08 -14.24
C SER A 222 -22.98 -23.72 -14.97
N GLN A 223 -22.96 -25.05 -15.03
CA GLN A 223 -24.02 -25.88 -15.59
C GLN A 223 -24.78 -26.51 -14.43
N ILE A 224 -26.09 -26.28 -14.38
CA ILE A 224 -26.98 -26.96 -13.44
C ILE A 224 -27.61 -28.14 -14.17
N ALA A 225 -27.63 -29.30 -13.53
CA ALA A 225 -28.27 -30.50 -14.05
C ALA A 225 -29.00 -31.25 -12.92
N ILE A 226 -30.04 -32.00 -13.32
CA ILE A 226 -30.74 -32.93 -12.43
C ILE A 226 -30.23 -34.34 -12.75
N TYR A 227 -29.91 -35.08 -11.70
CA TYR A 227 -29.44 -36.45 -11.73
C TYR A 227 -30.50 -37.39 -11.14
N GLU A 228 -30.16 -38.68 -11.06
CA GLU A 228 -31.05 -39.69 -10.48
C GLU A 228 -31.54 -39.29 -9.08
N ASN A 229 -32.76 -39.70 -8.75
CA ASN A 229 -33.44 -39.40 -7.48
C ASN A 229 -33.68 -37.90 -7.21
N GLY A 230 -33.65 -37.05 -8.24
CA GLY A 230 -33.92 -35.62 -8.10
C GLY A 230 -32.75 -34.81 -7.52
N VAL A 231 -31.55 -35.39 -7.47
CA VAL A 231 -30.33 -34.71 -7.03
C VAL A 231 -29.99 -33.59 -8.01
N ILE A 232 -29.73 -32.40 -7.51
CA ILE A 232 -29.32 -31.25 -8.32
C ILE A 232 -27.82 -31.06 -8.13
N GLY A 233 -27.07 -31.10 -9.24
CA GLY A 233 -25.65 -30.77 -9.24
C GLY A 233 -25.42 -29.49 -10.03
N ALA A 234 -24.80 -28.50 -9.38
CA ALA A 234 -24.38 -27.27 -10.02
C ALA A 234 -22.85 -27.27 -10.14
N GLN A 235 -22.36 -27.42 -11.37
CA GLN A 235 -20.92 -27.37 -11.66
C GLN A 235 -20.43 -25.94 -11.44
N VAL A 236 -19.36 -25.75 -10.66
CA VAL A 236 -18.79 -24.43 -10.39
C VAL A 236 -17.39 -24.24 -10.96
N GLY A 237 -16.75 -25.32 -11.43
CA GLY A 237 -15.43 -25.27 -12.03
C GLY A 237 -14.74 -26.62 -12.12
N ILE A 238 -13.42 -26.56 -12.37
CA ILE A 238 -12.52 -27.71 -12.40
C ILE A 238 -11.37 -27.41 -11.43
N ASN A 239 -11.02 -28.36 -10.59
CA ASN A 239 -9.93 -28.23 -9.64
C ASN A 239 -8.55 -28.36 -10.33
N GLU A 240 -7.46 -28.16 -9.58
CA GLU A 240 -6.09 -28.28 -10.10
C GLU A 240 -5.74 -29.69 -10.62
N GLU A 241 -6.49 -30.71 -10.21
CA GLU A 241 -6.33 -32.11 -10.64
C GLU A 241 -7.13 -32.44 -11.93
N GLY A 242 -7.86 -31.47 -12.49
CA GLY A 242 -8.72 -31.69 -13.65
C GLY A 242 -10.07 -32.34 -13.33
N LYS A 243 -10.47 -32.44 -12.06
CA LYS A 243 -11.77 -32.94 -11.63
C LYS A 243 -12.79 -31.82 -11.54
N GLU A 244 -14.01 -32.11 -11.96
CA GLU A 244 -15.14 -31.19 -11.89
C GLU A 244 -15.57 -30.98 -10.42
N GLN A 245 -15.96 -29.74 -10.12
CA GLN A 245 -16.37 -29.28 -8.81
C GLN A 245 -17.86 -28.98 -8.79
N TYR A 246 -18.60 -29.56 -7.84
CA TYR A 246 -20.06 -29.45 -7.78
C TYR A 246 -20.59 -28.99 -6.43
N ILE A 247 -21.54 -28.05 -6.47
CA ILE A 247 -22.45 -27.84 -5.35
C ILE A 247 -23.63 -28.80 -5.57
N VAL A 248 -23.87 -29.68 -4.60
CA VAL A 248 -24.89 -30.73 -4.69
C VAL A 248 -26.02 -30.44 -3.72
N LEU A 249 -27.25 -30.45 -4.22
CA LEU A 249 -28.47 -30.42 -3.41
C LEU A 249 -29.16 -31.78 -3.57
N GLU A 250 -29.25 -32.52 -2.48
CA GLU A 250 -29.86 -33.85 -2.43
C GLU A 250 -31.22 -33.78 -1.70
N PRO A 251 -32.33 -34.16 -2.36
CA PRO A 251 -33.62 -34.18 -1.72
C PRO A 251 -33.79 -35.46 -0.88
N TYR A 252 -34.45 -35.33 0.26
CA TYR A 252 -34.89 -36.48 1.06
C TYR A 252 -36.31 -36.24 1.58
N VAL A 253 -37.05 -37.33 1.78
CA VAL A 253 -38.45 -37.29 2.22
C VAL A 253 -38.55 -37.77 3.66
N GLU A 254 -39.11 -36.94 4.52
CA GLU A 254 -39.35 -37.25 5.93
C GLU A 254 -40.78 -36.83 6.30
N GLU A 255 -41.57 -37.76 6.85
CA GLU A 255 -42.98 -37.56 7.23
C GLU A 255 -43.87 -37.02 6.09
N GLY A 256 -43.51 -37.30 4.83
CA GLY A 256 -44.24 -36.84 3.65
C GLY A 256 -43.89 -35.41 3.20
N ASN A 257 -42.93 -34.76 3.84
CA ASN A 257 -42.36 -33.47 3.40
C ASN A 257 -41.00 -33.69 2.73
N VAL A 258 -40.69 -32.85 1.74
CA VAL A 258 -39.39 -32.85 1.04
C VAL A 258 -38.45 -31.87 1.72
N TYR A 259 -37.26 -32.34 2.06
CA TYR A 259 -36.16 -31.55 2.60
C TYR A 259 -34.94 -31.66 1.69
N TRP A 260 -33.99 -30.73 1.85
CA TRP A 260 -32.79 -30.66 1.02
C TRP A 260 -31.54 -30.64 1.88
N SER A 261 -30.59 -31.51 1.56
CA SER A 261 -29.23 -31.48 2.09
C SER A 261 -28.32 -30.81 1.05
N CYS A 262 -27.47 -29.87 1.47
CA CYS A 262 -26.51 -29.23 0.58
C CYS A 262 -25.08 -29.57 1.01
N TYR A 263 -24.25 -29.98 0.04
CA TYR A 263 -22.82 -30.22 0.27
C TYR A 263 -22.01 -29.97 -1.01
N GLY A 264 -20.68 -29.84 -0.85
CA GLY A 264 -19.76 -29.69 -1.97
C GLY A 264 -19.04 -30.98 -2.33
N GLU A 265 -18.95 -31.31 -3.61
CA GLU A 265 -18.15 -32.40 -4.15
C GLU A 265 -16.89 -31.86 -4.83
N ASN A 266 -15.71 -32.40 -4.47
CA ASN A 266 -14.39 -31.92 -4.91
C ASN A 266 -14.13 -30.41 -4.64
N LEU A 267 -14.85 -29.86 -3.64
CA LEU A 267 -14.78 -28.46 -3.22
C LEU A 267 -14.26 -28.33 -1.80
N LEU A 268 -13.51 -27.26 -1.56
CA LEU A 268 -13.09 -26.91 -0.22
C LEU A 268 -14.27 -26.31 0.54
N VAL A 269 -14.57 -26.87 1.71
CA VAL A 269 -15.67 -26.43 2.60
C VAL A 269 -15.62 -24.92 2.88
N LYS A 270 -14.42 -24.32 2.94
CA LYS A 270 -14.23 -22.88 3.18
C LYS A 270 -14.90 -21.98 2.12
N HIS A 271 -15.07 -22.47 0.89
CA HIS A 271 -15.69 -21.71 -0.19
C HIS A 271 -17.19 -21.96 -0.29
N LEU A 272 -17.73 -22.96 0.41
CA LEU A 272 -19.15 -23.25 0.38
C LEU A 272 -19.96 -22.14 1.07
N PRO A 273 -21.20 -21.87 0.60
CA PRO A 273 -22.18 -21.06 1.33
C PRO A 273 -22.43 -21.62 2.73
N SER A 274 -22.90 -20.78 3.66
CA SER A 274 -23.18 -21.20 5.05
C SER A 274 -24.20 -22.33 5.15
N GLU A 275 -25.09 -22.42 4.17
CA GLU A 275 -26.19 -23.36 4.08
C GLU A 275 -25.72 -24.76 3.63
N CYS A 276 -24.49 -24.85 3.11
CA CYS A 276 -23.89 -26.07 2.57
C CYS A 276 -22.63 -26.51 3.36
N GLN A 277 -22.42 -25.95 4.56
CA GLN A 277 -21.33 -26.29 5.49
C GLN A 277 -21.86 -27.11 6.66
#